data_AF-Q2V6H9-F1
#
_entry.id   AF-Q2V6H9-F1
#
_cell.length_a   1.000
_cell.length_b   1.000
_cell.length_c   1.000
_cell.angle_alpha   90.00
_cell.angle_beta   90.00
_cell.angle_gamma   90.00
#
_symmetry.space_group_name_H-M   'P 1'
#
loop_
_entity.id
_entity.type
_entity.pdbx_description
1 polymer ?
#
loop_
_entity_poly.entity_id
_entity_poly.type
_entity_poly.pdbx_seq_one_letter_code
_entity_poly.pdbx_strand_id
1 'polypeptide(L)'
;NEPPANAPAARYQTIEENIKIFEEDGVEFISVPVPEFADSDPANIVHDFNKKLTAYLDLNLDKCYVIPLNTSIVMPPRNLLELLINIKAGTYLPQSY
;
A
#
# COMPACT_ATOMS: atom_id res chain seq x y z
N ASN A 1 8.38 -39.58 16.81
CA ASN A 1 7.76 -38.36 17.35
C ASN A 1 6.78 -37.85 16.32
N GLU A 2 5.49 -38.08 16.54
CA GLU A 2 4.44 -37.35 15.82
C GLU A 2 4.35 -35.91 16.35
N PRO A 3 3.94 -34.93 15.51
CA PRO A 3 3.55 -33.62 15.99
C PRO A 3 2.24 -33.73 16.81
N PRO A 4 2.05 -32.91 17.86
CA PRO A 4 0.82 -32.95 18.65
C PRO A 4 -0.38 -32.52 17.80
N ALA A 5 -1.38 -33.41 17.67
CA ALA A 5 -2.57 -33.26 16.85
C ALA A 5 -3.58 -32.17 17.31
N ASN A 6 -3.13 -31.17 18.07
CA ASN A 6 -3.95 -30.07 18.58
C ASN A 6 -3.16 -28.75 18.71
N ALA A 7 -2.23 -28.49 17.79
CA ALA A 7 -1.79 -27.13 17.56
C ALA A 7 -2.92 -26.35 16.85
N PRO A 8 -3.37 -25.18 17.36
CA PRO A 8 -4.39 -24.40 16.67
C PRO A 8 -3.83 -23.95 15.32
N ALA A 9 -4.55 -24.23 14.24
CA ALA A 9 -4.17 -23.77 12.91
C ALA A 9 -4.04 -22.24 12.93
N ALA A 10 -2.97 -21.71 12.34
CA ALA A 10 -2.74 -20.27 12.26
C ALA A 10 -3.96 -19.62 11.57
N ARG A 11 -4.65 -18.72 12.28
CA ARG A 11 -5.75 -17.94 11.70
C ARG A 11 -5.15 -16.86 10.81
N TYR A 12 -4.88 -17.22 9.56
CA TYR A 12 -4.58 -16.26 8.51
C TYR A 12 -5.77 -15.32 8.36
N GLN A 13 -5.52 -14.03 8.53
CA GLN A 13 -6.45 -12.95 8.27
C GLN A 13 -5.98 -12.25 6.99
N THR A 14 -6.92 -11.90 6.12
CA THR A 14 -6.63 -11.35 4.78
C THR A 14 -7.15 -9.93 4.69
N ILE A 15 -6.29 -9.01 4.23
CA ILE A 15 -6.67 -7.65 3.84
C ILE A 15 -6.71 -7.61 2.31
N GLU A 16 -7.70 -6.93 1.73
CA GLU A 16 -7.79 -6.66 0.30
C GLU A 16 -7.77 -5.14 0.08
N GLU A 17 -6.71 -4.62 -0.54
CA GLU A 17 -6.60 -3.21 -0.92
C GLU A 17 -6.83 -3.05 -2.42
N ASN A 18 -7.66 -2.09 -2.81
CA ASN A 18 -8.03 -1.88 -4.20
C ASN A 18 -7.26 -0.69 -4.80
N ILE A 19 -6.32 -0.99 -5.70
CA ILE A 19 -5.38 -0.01 -6.29
C ILE A 19 -5.74 0.26 -7.76
N LYS A 20 -5.70 1.53 -8.16
CA LYS A 20 -5.87 2.01 -9.54
C LYS A 20 -4.69 2.89 -9.92
N ILE A 21 -4.08 2.61 -11.06
CA ILE A 21 -2.94 3.37 -11.60
C ILE A 21 -3.42 4.13 -12.84
N PHE A 22 -3.20 5.44 -12.85
CA PHE A 22 -3.48 6.34 -13.97
C PHE A 22 -2.14 6.74 -14.59
N GLU A 23 -1.68 5.91 -15.53
CA GLU A 23 -0.30 5.98 -16.05
C GLU A 23 0.01 7.31 -16.74
N GLU A 24 -0.93 7.85 -17.53
CA GLU A 24 -0.77 9.12 -18.26
C GLU A 24 -0.72 10.34 -17.32
N ASP A 25 -1.53 10.34 -16.25
CA ASP A 25 -1.56 11.40 -15.25
C ASP A 25 -0.39 11.34 -14.25
N GLY A 26 0.30 10.20 -14.16
CA GLY A 26 1.28 9.93 -13.11
C GLY A 26 0.64 9.88 -11.71
N VAL A 27 -0.58 9.34 -11.62
CA VAL A 27 -1.39 9.29 -10.40
C VAL A 27 -1.75 7.85 -10.01
N GLU A 28 -1.84 7.60 -8.71
CA GLU A 28 -2.12 6.30 -8.12
C GLU A 28 -3.17 6.49 -7.01
N PHE A 29 -4.27 5.73 -7.07
CA PHE A 29 -5.37 5.76 -6.11
C PHE A 29 -5.47 4.42 -5.39
N ILE A 30 -5.49 4.43 -4.06
CA ILE A 30 -5.58 3.25 -3.19
C ILE A 30 -6.82 3.42 -2.32
N SER A 31 -7.69 2.42 -2.31
CA SER A 31 -8.82 2.33 -1.37
C SER A 31 -8.49 1.31 -0.29
N VAL A 32 -8.49 1.76 0.97
CA VAL A 32 -8.18 0.97 2.17
C VAL A 32 -9.49 0.76 2.94
N PRO A 33 -10.15 -0.41 2.80
CA PRO A 33 -11.32 -0.76 3.59
C PRO A 33 -10.92 -1.15 5.02
N VAL A 34 -11.82 -0.96 5.99
CA VAL A 34 -11.63 -1.55 7.33
C VAL A 34 -11.78 -3.07 7.23
N PRO A 35 -10.78 -3.87 7.63
CA PRO A 35 -10.95 -5.31 7.77
C PRO A 35 -11.79 -5.61 9.03
N GLU A 36 -12.72 -6.58 8.96
CA GLU A 36 -13.62 -6.95 10.09
C GLU A 36 -12.90 -7.37 11.40
N PHE A 37 -11.58 -7.53 11.35
CA PHE A 37 -10.73 -8.02 12.42
C PHE A 37 -9.67 -7.01 12.91
N ALA A 38 -9.65 -5.78 12.41
CA ALA A 38 -8.62 -4.78 12.71
C ALA A 38 -9.22 -3.40 13.00
N ASP A 39 -8.81 -2.81 14.13
CA ASP A 39 -9.08 -1.41 14.46
C ASP A 39 -8.23 -0.49 13.57
N SER A 40 -8.72 -0.20 12.37
CA SER A 40 -8.05 0.62 11.35
C SER A 40 -9.02 1.62 10.75
N ASP A 41 -8.59 2.88 10.58
CA ASP A 41 -9.41 3.90 9.93
C ASP A 41 -9.53 3.65 8.40
N PRO A 42 -10.75 3.68 7.83
CA PRO A 42 -10.95 3.55 6.39
C PRO A 42 -10.46 4.81 5.67
N ALA A 43 -9.75 4.61 4.56
CA ALA A 43 -9.13 5.71 3.84
C ALA A 43 -9.17 5.54 2.33
N ASN A 44 -9.18 6.67 1.62
CA ASN A 44 -8.77 6.73 0.21
C ASN A 44 -7.49 7.55 0.12
N ILE A 45 -6.45 6.96 -0.47
CA ILE A 45 -5.11 7.57 -0.59
C ILE A 45 -4.84 7.86 -2.07
N VAL A 46 -4.33 9.05 -2.37
CA VAL A 46 -3.90 9.45 -3.71
C VAL A 46 -2.43 9.86 -3.68
N HIS A 47 -1.62 9.28 -4.55
CA HIS A 47 -0.27 9.74 -4.84
C HIS A 47 -0.24 10.41 -6.20
N ASP A 48 0.16 11.68 -6.23
CA ASP A 48 0.44 12.44 -7.44
C ASP A 48 1.96 12.59 -7.55
N PHE A 49 2.58 11.74 -8.37
CA PHE A 49 4.04 11.68 -8.52
C PHE A 49 4.58 12.88 -9.31
N ASN A 50 3.75 13.50 -10.15
CA ASN A 50 4.10 14.68 -10.93
C ASN A 50 4.16 15.96 -10.07
N LYS A 51 3.17 16.16 -9.18
CA LYS A 51 3.15 17.27 -8.21
C LYS A 51 3.92 16.97 -6.93
N LYS A 52 4.27 15.70 -6.69
CA LYS A 52 4.89 15.17 -5.46
C LYS A 52 4.05 15.42 -4.22
N LEU A 53 2.79 14.99 -4.27
CA LEU A 53 1.82 15.12 -3.18
C LEU A 53 1.19 13.76 -2.85
N THR A 54 1.02 13.49 -1.56
CA THR A 54 0.08 12.48 -1.04
C THR A 54 -1.14 13.22 -0.51
N ALA A 55 -2.34 12.74 -0.87
CA ALA A 55 -3.58 13.10 -0.20
C ALA A 55 -4.14 11.85 0.51
N TYR A 56 -4.36 11.95 1.81
CA TYR A 56 -5.04 10.94 2.62
C TYR A 56 -6.43 11.47 2.97
N LEU A 57 -7.49 10.87 2.43
CA LEU A 57 -8.87 11.13 2.82
C LEU A 57 -9.28 10.12 3.88
N ASP A 58 -9.40 10.62 5.11
CA ASP A 58 -10.00 9.93 6.25
C ASP A 58 -11.53 9.87 6.06
N LEU A 59 -12.07 8.65 5.97
CA LEU A 59 -13.50 8.42 5.73
C LEU A 59 -14.33 8.38 7.02
N ASN A 60 -13.69 8.29 8.20
CA ASN A 60 -14.35 8.40 9.51
C ASN A 60 -14.54 9.88 9.93
N LEU A 61 -13.55 10.72 9.63
CA LEU A 61 -13.52 12.14 10.00
C LEU A 61 -14.00 13.10 8.90
N ASP A 62 -14.23 12.60 7.68
CA ASP A 62 -14.48 13.36 6.44
C ASP A 62 -13.43 14.47 6.21
N LYS A 63 -12.14 14.08 6.24
CA LYS A 63 -11.01 15.01 6.17
C LYS A 63 -9.93 14.56 5.22
N CYS A 64 -9.60 15.43 4.27
CA CYS A 64 -8.44 15.25 3.40
C CYS A 64 -7.22 15.97 3.98
N TYR A 65 -6.16 15.20 4.23
CA TYR A 65 -4.84 15.66 4.66
C TYR A 65 -3.88 15.57 3.48
N VAL A 66 -3.30 16.71 3.06
CA VAL A 66 -2.39 16.79 1.90
C VAL A 66 -0.97 17.10 2.38
N ILE A 67 -0.02 16.25 2.01
CA ILE A 67 1.39 16.34 2.42
C ILE A 67 2.35 16.18 1.22
N PRO A 68 3.55 16.79 1.23
CA PRO A 68 4.56 16.54 0.21
C PRO A 68 5.11 15.11 0.25
N LEU A 69 5.23 14.48 -0.92
CA LEU A 69 5.94 13.20 -1.08
C LEU A 69 7.45 13.43 -0.93
N ASN A 70 8.08 12.76 0.05
CA ASN A 70 9.53 12.80 0.23
C ASN A 70 10.24 11.90 -0.79
N THR A 71 10.43 12.41 -2.01
CA THR A 71 11.12 11.69 -3.09
C THR A 71 12.66 11.63 -2.92
N SER A 72 13.21 11.96 -1.74
CA SER A 72 14.66 12.11 -1.52
C SER A 72 15.30 10.99 -0.70
N ILE A 73 14.51 10.21 0.03
CA ILE A 73 14.96 9.10 0.89
C ILE A 73 14.46 7.73 0.36
N VAL A 74 13.47 7.74 -0.54
CA VAL A 74 13.00 6.53 -1.21
C VAL A 74 14.06 6.00 -2.20
N MET A 75 14.34 4.71 -2.11
CA MET A 75 15.09 3.95 -3.12
C MET A 75 14.26 3.88 -4.40
N PRO A 76 14.86 3.83 -5.61
CA PRO A 76 14.10 3.51 -6.84
C PRO A 76 13.29 2.22 -6.62
N PRO A 77 12.00 2.21 -6.95
CA PRO A 77 11.34 2.91 -8.06
C PRO A 77 10.73 4.28 -7.73
N ARG A 78 10.27 5.00 -8.76
CA ARG A 78 9.65 6.33 -8.66
C ARG A 78 8.13 6.31 -8.44
N ASN A 79 7.47 5.22 -8.81
CA ASN A 79 6.04 4.98 -8.59
C ASN A 79 5.74 3.47 -8.48
N LEU A 80 4.50 3.12 -8.11
CA LEU A 80 4.08 1.73 -7.92
C LEU A 80 4.09 0.88 -9.21
N LEU A 81 3.85 1.46 -10.39
CA LEU A 81 3.94 0.71 -11.64
C LEU A 81 5.38 0.26 -11.92
N GLU A 82 6.35 1.16 -11.76
CA GLU A 82 7.77 0.83 -11.88
C GLU A 82 8.21 -0.18 -10.81
N LEU A 83 7.60 -0.19 -9.62
CA LEU A 83 7.81 -1.24 -8.60
C LEU A 83 7.35 -2.60 -9.11
N LEU A 84 6.11 -2.71 -9.58
CA LEU A 84 5.53 -3.97 -10.05
C LEU A 84 6.27 -4.52 -11.28
N ILE A 85 6.72 -3.64 -12.19
CA ILE A 85 7.56 -4.01 -13.33
C ILE A 85 8.92 -4.57 -12.86
N ASN A 86 9.62 -3.86 -11.96
CA ASN A 86 10.94 -4.30 -11.50
C ASN A 86 10.90 -5.54 -10.59
N ILE A 87 9.84 -5.74 -9.81
CA ILE A 87 9.59 -7.01 -9.09
C ILE A 87 9.38 -8.14 -10.11
N LYS A 88 8.53 -7.96 -11.12
CA LYS A 88 8.28 -8.96 -12.16
C LYS A 88 9.51 -9.28 -13.02
N ALA A 89 10.41 -8.31 -13.20
CA ALA A 89 11.69 -8.50 -13.88
C ALA A 89 12.79 -9.10 -12.99
N GLY A 90 12.58 -9.22 -11.67
CA GLY A 90 13.60 -9.66 -10.72
C GLY A 90 14.72 -8.64 -10.48
N THR A 91 14.53 -7.38 -10.90
CA THR A 91 15.51 -6.28 -10.75
C THR A 91 15.32 -5.49 -9.45
N TYR A 92 14.13 -5.53 -8.85
CA TYR A 92 13.90 -5.00 -7.50
C TYR A 92 14.09 -6.11 -6.46
N LEU A 93 15.08 -5.95 -5.58
CA LEU A 93 15.31 -6.82 -4.42
C LEU A 93 14.86 -6.10 -3.15
N PRO A 94 13.91 -6.66 -2.37
CA PRO A 94 13.56 -6.12 -1.06
C PRO A 94 14.79 -6.10 -0.15
N GLN A 95 15.12 -4.93 0.41
CA GLN A 95 16.17 -4.78 1.41
C GLN A 95 15.67 -5.39 2.73
N SER A 96 16.41 -6.34 3.28
CA SER A 96 16.20 -6.81 4.66
C SER A 96 16.78 -5.78 5.64
N TYR A 97 15.91 -5.13 6.40
CA TYR A 97 16.26 -4.30 7.56
C TYR A 97 16.33 -5.13 8.84
#